data_AF-A0AA42BA90-F1
#
_entry.id   AF-A0AA42BA90-F1
#
_cell.length_a   1.000
_cell.length_b   1.000
_cell.length_c   1.000
_cell.angle_alpha   90.00
_cell.angle_beta   90.00
_cell.angle_gamma   90.00
#
_symmetry.space_group_name_H-M   'P 1'
#
loop_
_entity.id
_entity.type
_entity.pdbx_description
1 polymer ?
#
loop_
_entity_poly.entity_id
_entity_poly.type
_entity_poly.pdbx_seq_one_letter_code
_entity_poly.pdbx_strand_id
1 'polypeptide(L)'
;MNELFPIAAGVLLGLLTFRIAQPRVRVLALVVLSVLFGFAASAISGELALSWGFLLIDIPLVFLAATATVLVVNRVRSAREASH
;
A
#
# COMPACT_ATOMS: atom_id res chain seq x y z
N MET A 1 -16.81 -6.65 0.14
CA MET A 1 -15.73 -7.67 0.04
C MET A 1 -14.67 -7.27 -0.99
N ASN A 2 -14.95 -6.33 -1.90
CA ASN A 2 -13.98 -5.85 -2.89
C ASN A 2 -12.84 -5.04 -2.26
N GLU A 3 -13.04 -4.51 -1.04
CA GLU A 3 -12.03 -3.75 -0.30
C GLU A 3 -10.82 -4.61 0.11
N LEU A 4 -10.97 -5.94 0.09
CA LEU A 4 -9.88 -6.87 0.40
C LEU A 4 -8.76 -6.78 -0.64
N PHE A 5 -9.09 -6.52 -1.90
CA PHE A 5 -8.12 -6.42 -2.98
C PHE A 5 -7.18 -5.22 -2.84
N PRO A 6 -7.66 -3.97 -2.65
CA PRO A 6 -6.79 -2.83 -2.36
C PRO A 6 -6.02 -2.97 -1.04
N ILE A 7 -6.59 -3.59 -0.01
CA ILE A 7 -5.85 -3.88 1.24
C ILE A 7 -4.68 -4.83 0.96
N ALA A 8 -4.92 -5.96 0.29
CA ALA A 8 -3.89 -6.93 -0.03
C ALA A 8 -2.79 -6.32 -0.92
N ALA A 9 -3.18 -5.54 -1.93
CA ALA A 9 -2.26 -4.80 -2.78
C ALA A 9 -1.40 -3.83 -1.96
N GLY A 10 -2.00 -3.09 -1.01
CA GLY A 10 -1.27 -2.22 -0.11
C GLY A 10 -0.27 -2.96 0.77
N VAL A 11 -0.65 -4.09 1.37
CA VAL A 11 0.26 -4.90 2.19
C VAL A 11 1.47 -5.38 1.37
N LEU A 12 1.23 -5.95 0.18
CA LEU A 12 2.31 -6.39 -0.71
C LEU A 12 3.22 -5.22 -1.10
N LEU A 13 2.63 -4.07 -1.42
CA LEU A 13 3.37 -2.86 -1.75
C LEU A 13 4.25 -2.38 -0.59
N GLY A 14 3.73 -2.41 0.64
CA GLY A 14 4.48 -2.06 1.84
C GLY A 14 5.68 -2.99 2.08
N LEU A 15 5.51 -4.29 1.85
CA LEU A 15 6.60 -5.27 1.96
C LEU A 15 7.69 -5.03 0.90
N LEU A 16 7.31 -4.71 -0.33
CA LEU A 16 8.23 -4.44 -1.43
C LEU A 16 9.00 -3.13 -1.21
N THR A 17 8.29 -2.05 -0.86
CA THR A 17 8.87 -0.71 -0.72
C THR A 17 9.69 -0.53 0.56
N PHE A 18 9.46 -1.35 1.59
CA PHE A 18 10.24 -1.32 2.82
C PHE A 18 11.75 -1.57 2.56
N ARG A 19 12.13 -2.28 1.50
CA ARG A 19 13.53 -2.51 1.12
C ARG A 19 14.24 -1.27 0.56
N ILE A 20 13.49 -0.21 0.23
CA ILE A 20 14.05 1.03 -0.32
C ILE A 20 14.71 1.83 0.81
N ALA A 21 16.04 1.91 0.78
CA ALA A 21 16.84 2.57 1.81
C ALA A 21 16.65 4.09 1.84
N GLN A 22 16.51 4.73 0.67
CA GLN A 22 16.37 6.18 0.58
C GLN A 22 14.93 6.63 0.90
N PRO A 23 14.68 7.40 1.97
CA PRO A 23 13.32 7.72 2.42
C PRO A 23 12.49 8.47 1.38
N ARG A 24 13.11 9.41 0.65
CA ARG A 24 12.44 10.19 -0.41
C ARG A 24 11.96 9.29 -1.56
N VAL A 25 12.81 8.37 -2.00
CA VAL A 25 12.47 7.40 -3.06
C VAL A 25 11.38 6.45 -2.58
N ARG A 26 11.43 6.03 -1.31
CA ARG A 26 10.39 5.18 -0.71
C ARG A 26 9.03 5.89 -0.68
N VAL A 27 8.98 7.15 -0.26
CA VAL A 27 7.74 7.93 -0.25
C VAL A 27 7.21 8.12 -1.67
N LEU A 28 8.07 8.48 -2.62
CA LEU A 28 7.66 8.63 -4.01
C LEU A 28 7.12 7.30 -4.58
N ALA A 29 7.81 6.19 -4.31
CA ALA A 29 7.38 4.86 -4.73
C ALA A 29 6.03 4.48 -4.11
N LEU A 30 5.83 4.74 -2.81
CA LEU A 30 4.54 4.50 -2.15
C LEU A 30 3.42 5.28 -2.82
N VAL A 31 3.60 6.58 -3.04
CA VAL A 31 2.57 7.42 -3.68
C VAL A 31 2.24 6.92 -5.09
N VAL A 32 3.26 6.76 -5.94
CA VAL A 32 3.06 6.36 -7.34
C VAL A 32 2.44 4.97 -7.43
N LEU A 33 2.95 4.01 -6.66
CA LEU A 33 2.45 2.64 -6.70
C LEU A 33 1.06 2.54 -6.07
N SER A 34 0.73 3.32 -5.04
CA SER A 34 -0.64 3.34 -4.49
C SER A 34 -1.67 3.84 -5.48
N VAL A 35 -1.33 4.86 -6.30
CA VAL A 35 -2.21 5.30 -7.39
C VAL A 35 -2.40 4.19 -8.42
N LEU A 36 -1.30 3.56 -8.86
CA LEU A 36 -1.36 2.49 -9.87
C LEU A 36 -2.13 1.27 -9.38
N PHE A 37 -1.86 0.79 -8.17
CA PHE A 37 -2.53 -0.38 -7.59
C PHE A 37 -3.95 -0.09 -7.16
N GLY A 38 -4.26 1.11 -6.66
CA GLY A 38 -5.64 1.52 -6.35
C GLY A 38 -6.49 1.58 -7.61
N PHE A 39 -5.95 2.12 -8.71
CA PHE A 39 -6.61 2.09 -10.00
C PHE A 39 -6.82 0.67 -10.52
N ALA A 40 -5.77 -0.17 -10.48
CA ALA A 40 -5.86 -1.56 -10.92
C ALA A 40 -6.87 -2.36 -10.08
N ALA A 41 -6.92 -2.13 -8.76
CA ALA A 41 -7.90 -2.74 -7.86
C ALA A 41 -9.32 -2.43 -8.29
N SER A 42 -9.63 -1.14 -8.47
CA SER A 42 -10.94 -0.66 -8.90
C SER A 42 -11.33 -1.15 -10.30
N ALA A 43 -10.35 -1.38 -11.18
CA ALA A 43 -10.58 -1.86 -12.53
C ALA A 43 -10.90 -3.37 -12.52
N ILE A 44 -10.13 -4.14 -11.76
CA ILE A 44 -10.27 -5.60 -11.65
C ILE A 44 -11.56 -5.96 -10.90
N SER A 45 -11.96 -5.19 -9.89
CA SER A 45 -13.23 -5.37 -9.18
C SER A 45 -14.46 -5.00 -10.02
N GLY A 46 -14.27 -4.33 -11.16
CA GLY A 46 -15.33 -3.80 -12.01
C GLY A 46 -15.99 -2.53 -11.45
N GLU A 47 -15.48 -1.98 -10.36
CA GLU A 47 -16.04 -0.82 -9.66
C GLU A 47 -15.87 0.48 -10.45
N LEU A 48 -14.81 0.58 -11.25
CA LEU A 48 -14.60 1.69 -12.19
C LEU A 48 -15.74 1.81 -13.23
N ALA A 49 -16.45 0.73 -13.55
CA ALA A 49 -17.60 0.77 -14.44
C ALA A 49 -18.86 1.35 -13.76
N LEU A 50 -18.89 1.35 -12.42
CA LEU A 50 -20.00 1.89 -11.63
C LEU A 50 -19.78 3.36 -11.32
N SER A 51 -18.57 3.75 -10.87
CA SER A 51 -18.25 5.13 -10.52
C SER A 51 -16.74 5.38 -10.42
N TRP A 52 -16.32 6.59 -10.79
CA TRP A 52 -14.97 7.08 -10.51
C TRP A 52 -14.71 7.30 -9.01
N GLY A 53 -15.77 7.38 -8.20
CA GLY A 53 -15.66 7.55 -6.74
C GLY A 53 -14.94 6.41 -6.04
N PHE A 54 -14.91 5.21 -6.63
CA PHE A 54 -14.18 4.07 -6.06
C PHE A 54 -12.67 4.30 -6.04
N LEU A 55 -12.11 5.08 -6.98
CA LEU A 55 -10.69 5.47 -6.95
C LEU A 55 -10.34 6.30 -5.70
N LEU A 56 -11.28 7.13 -5.23
CA LEU A 56 -11.08 7.94 -4.01
C LEU A 56 -11.07 7.07 -2.74
N ILE A 57 -11.51 5.82 -2.84
CA ILE A 57 -11.49 4.85 -1.74
C ILE A 57 -10.26 3.95 -1.88
N ASP A 58 -10.07 3.34 -3.06
CA ASP A 58 -9.06 2.32 -3.29
C ASP A 58 -7.63 2.88 -3.20
N ILE A 59 -7.38 4.07 -3.77
CA ILE A 59 -6.03 4.67 -3.76
C ILE A 59 -5.61 5.00 -2.32
N PRO A 60 -6.39 5.72 -1.50
CA PRO A 60 -6.04 5.94 -0.11
C PRO A 60 -5.94 4.64 0.69
N LEU A 61 -6.81 3.66 0.44
CA LEU A 61 -6.78 2.39 1.17
C LEU A 61 -5.48 1.62 0.91
N VAL A 62 -5.05 1.52 -0.37
CA VAL A 62 -3.76 0.93 -0.75
C VAL A 62 -2.61 1.68 -0.07
N PHE A 63 -2.63 3.02 -0.09
CA PHE A 63 -1.60 3.85 0.52
C PHE A 63 -1.49 3.65 2.04
N LEU A 64 -2.62 3.65 2.75
CA LEU A 64 -2.68 3.45 4.19
C LEU A 64 -2.22 2.04 4.57
N ALA A 65 -2.66 1.01 3.86
CA ALA A 65 -2.24 -0.37 4.09
C ALA A 65 -0.74 -0.58 3.84
N ALA A 66 -0.20 0.02 2.78
CA ALA A 66 1.24 -0.01 2.49
C ALA A 66 2.06 0.71 3.56
N THR A 67 1.63 1.91 3.96
CA THR A 67 2.28 2.70 5.01
C THR A 67 2.27 1.96 6.34
N ALA A 68 1.12 1.42 6.74
CA ALA A 68 0.98 0.62 7.96
C ALA A 68 1.93 -0.58 7.95
N THR A 69 2.02 -1.28 6.82
CA THR A 69 2.93 -2.42 6.65
C THR A 69 4.40 -2.00 6.83
N VAL A 70 4.83 -0.90 6.20
CA VAL A 70 6.20 -0.37 6.36
C VAL A 70 6.49 -0.05 7.83
N LEU A 71 5.56 0.59 8.54
CA LEU A 71 5.71 0.93 9.95
C LEU A 71 5.83 -0.32 10.82
N VAL A 72 4.96 -1.31 10.61
CA VAL A 72 4.97 -2.58 11.36
C VAL A 72 6.28 -3.33 11.13
N VAL A 73 6.72 -3.47 9.86
CA VAL A 73 7.96 -4.18 9.54
C VAL A 73 9.18 -3.48 10.16
N ASN A 74 9.25 -2.15 10.09
CA ASN A 74 10.31 -1.38 10.76
C ASN A 74 10.29 -1.62 12.27
N ARG A 75 9.11 -1.54 12.90
CA ARG A 75 8.97 -1.72 14.35
C ARG A 75 9.38 -3.12 14.82
N VAL A 76 9.02 -4.15 14.06
CA VAL A 76 9.40 -5.54 14.33
C VAL A 76 10.90 -5.75 14.19
N ARG A 77 11.54 -5.15 13.18
CA ARG A 77 13.01 -5.21 13.03
C ARG A 77 13.73 -4.56 14.19
N SER A 78 13.35 -3.33 14.55
CA SER A 78 13.97 -2.63 15.68
C SER A 78 13.76 -3.37 17.01
N ALA A 79 12.61 -4.02 17.21
CA ALA A 79 12.38 -4.83 18.41
C ALA A 79 13.29 -6.06 18.48
N ARG A 80 13.56 -6.71 17.34
CA ARG A 80 14.46 -7.86 17.25
C ARG A 80 15.92 -7.46 17.50
N GLU A 81 16.34 -6.33 16.97
CA GLU A 81 17.69 -5.79 17.18
C GLU A 81 17.96 -5.43 18.65
N ALA A 82 16.95 -4.97 19.39
CA ALA A 82 17.08 -4.64 20.83
C ALA A 82 17.06 -5.86 21.77
N SER A 83 16.74 -7.06 21.25
CA SER A 83 16.66 -8.31 22.03
C SER A 83 17.93 -9.17 21.93
N HIS A 84 18.93 -8.71 21.16
CA HIS A 84 20.25 -9.31 20.96
C HIS A 84 21.32 -8.47 21.64
#